data_AF-A0A1H7E8K9-F1
#
_entry.id   AF-A0A1H7E8K9-F1
#
_cell.length_a   1.000
_cell.length_b   1.000
_cell.length_c   1.000
_cell.angle_alpha   90.00
_cell.angle_beta   90.00
_cell.angle_gamma   90.00
#
_symmetry.space_group_name_H-M   'P 1'
#
loop_
_entity.id
_entity.type
_entity.pdbx_description
1 polymer ?
#
loop_
_entity_poly.entity_id
_entity_poly.type
_entity_poly.pdbx_seq_one_letter_code
_entity_poly.pdbx_strand_id
1 'polypeptide(L)'
;MQNGKTSRTDLRLSSRAPVHRMVPTNTYQDDDTASAADLVSFDPMTEFVFSVQDPNAVTRDRIAAAAREIFGTAEGSDFIAKLVEHMLSVAESRAKIVQELIILGGNLQQMVNMAITHHTGKVGDTLTARRKAAQLCFDFFKAVLGITQPSARGYIRCHQRFADDAEAIRIFSYGELNLLAAKDVTDEQIDAIKLKKREAEELKDPSKKMTRDDVERLLRELQLKDEQVEDANRELENIHEILEDHKTQLEVTERESQHLREQLATYERHLAEKESSIANLRTALTERTSGYPAMEQELAAKNKKLEELSQQLVAAQNAPAKVEKVEVPVETLPAGYQTTKQAVMAALEELEEAKSRTQALKDEQVNIEAELRRQQAELIANKAVHTSLEALTAAWEDVSGKMSSFQLAVLASTDPKLYDPALEALAAQLRKYVAEIEAALQR
;
A
#
# COMPACT_ATOMS: atom_id res chain seq x y z
N MET A 1 -13.13 -29.85 14.97
CA MET A 1 -13.52 -31.07 14.23
C MET A 1 -13.74 -30.65 12.78
N GLN A 2 -12.75 -30.87 11.91
CA GLN A 2 -12.75 -31.92 10.86
C GLN A 2 -13.92 -31.77 9.87
N ASN A 3 -13.63 -31.29 8.65
CA ASN A 3 -13.46 -32.08 7.40
C ASN A 3 -14.81 -32.56 6.84
N GLY A 4 -15.16 -32.49 5.55
CA GLY A 4 -14.43 -32.12 4.34
C GLY A 4 -15.27 -32.56 3.12
N LYS A 5 -15.12 -31.82 2.01
CA LYS A 5 -15.06 -32.23 0.60
C LYS A 5 -15.90 -33.42 0.09
N THR A 6 -16.64 -33.18 -1.00
CA THR A 6 -16.50 -33.88 -2.31
C THR A 6 -17.07 -32.95 -3.40
N SER A 7 -16.27 -32.46 -4.36
CA SER A 7 -15.76 -33.10 -5.59
C SER A 7 -16.84 -33.34 -6.66
N ARG A 8 -16.85 -32.54 -7.73
CA ARG A 8 -17.16 -33.03 -9.08
C ARG A 8 -16.60 -32.12 -10.18
N THR A 9 -15.60 -32.68 -10.85
CA THR A 9 -15.12 -32.40 -12.20
C THR A 9 -16.24 -32.53 -13.23
N ASP A 10 -16.24 -31.70 -14.28
CA ASP A 10 -16.60 -32.17 -15.62
C ASP A 10 -15.95 -31.33 -16.73
N LEU A 11 -15.35 -32.09 -17.65
CA LEU A 11 -14.71 -31.71 -18.91
C LEU A 11 -15.75 -31.37 -19.98
N ARG A 12 -15.52 -30.32 -20.80
CA ARG A 12 -15.86 -30.25 -22.25
C ARG A 12 -14.92 -29.25 -22.94
N LEU A 13 -13.91 -29.68 -23.70
CA LEU A 13 -13.90 -29.98 -25.15
C LEU A 13 -14.44 -28.86 -26.06
N SER A 14 -13.48 -28.12 -26.63
CA SER A 14 -13.27 -27.93 -28.08
C SER A 14 -14.49 -27.73 -28.99
N SER A 15 -14.63 -26.52 -29.54
CA SER A 15 -15.27 -26.33 -30.85
C SER A 15 -14.62 -25.17 -31.60
N ARG A 16 -13.75 -25.53 -32.54
CA ARG A 16 -13.09 -24.69 -33.55
C ARG A 16 -14.11 -24.37 -34.65
N ALA A 17 -14.24 -23.10 -35.03
CA ALA A 17 -15.12 -22.65 -36.11
C ALA A 17 -14.52 -22.96 -37.52
N PRO A 18 -15.36 -23.04 -38.57
CA PRO A 18 -15.11 -23.88 -39.74
C PRO A 18 -14.32 -23.20 -40.87
N VAL A 19 -13.50 -24.02 -41.53
CA VAL A 19 -12.73 -23.70 -42.74
C VAL A 19 -13.67 -23.67 -43.95
N HIS A 20 -13.71 -22.53 -44.64
CA HIS A 20 -14.43 -22.37 -45.90
C HIS A 20 -13.70 -23.14 -47.02
N ARG A 21 -14.39 -24.17 -47.51
CA ARG A 21 -14.01 -25.00 -48.66
C ARG A 21 -14.45 -24.27 -49.93
N MET A 22 -13.51 -23.86 -50.79
CA MET A 22 -13.82 -23.51 -52.18
C MET A 22 -13.24 -24.59 -53.10
N VAL A 23 -14.16 -25.25 -53.81
CA VAL A 23 -13.88 -26.15 -54.94
C VAL A 23 -13.91 -25.28 -56.21
N PRO A 24 -13.03 -25.52 -57.19
CA PRO A 24 -12.86 -24.65 -58.35
C PRO A 24 -13.92 -24.94 -59.43
N THR A 25 -14.49 -23.88 -60.00
CA THR A 25 -15.24 -23.96 -61.26
C THR A 25 -14.28 -23.80 -62.43
N ASN A 26 -14.21 -24.86 -63.19
CA ASN A 26 -13.54 -25.03 -64.46
C ASN A 26 -14.37 -24.34 -65.57
N THR A 27 -13.79 -23.37 -66.28
CA THR A 27 -14.28 -22.97 -67.61
C THR A 27 -13.07 -22.84 -68.53
N TYR A 28 -12.95 -23.84 -69.39
CA TYR A 28 -12.14 -23.86 -70.60
C TYR A 28 -12.62 -22.77 -71.57
N GLN A 29 -11.68 -22.00 -72.10
CA GLN A 29 -11.76 -21.46 -73.46
C GLN A 29 -10.36 -21.56 -74.08
N ASP A 30 -10.25 -22.47 -75.04
CA ASP A 30 -9.15 -22.61 -75.99
C ASP A 30 -9.14 -21.39 -76.93
N ASP A 31 -7.95 -20.87 -77.20
CA ASP A 31 -7.50 -20.55 -78.56
C ASP A 31 -5.97 -20.34 -78.58
N ASP A 32 -5.31 -21.39 -79.05
CA ASP A 32 -4.32 -21.41 -80.12
C ASP A 32 -3.01 -20.57 -80.11
N THR A 33 -1.94 -21.30 -80.45
CA THR A 33 -0.65 -20.89 -81.06
C THR A 33 0.53 -20.52 -80.15
N ALA A 34 1.22 -21.57 -79.70
CA ALA A 34 2.67 -21.78 -79.82
C ALA A 34 3.60 -20.56 -79.71
N SER A 35 4.16 -20.34 -78.51
CA SER A 35 5.54 -19.89 -78.34
C SER A 35 6.19 -20.72 -77.24
N ALA A 36 7.05 -21.65 -77.66
CA ALA A 36 7.88 -22.46 -76.78
C ALA A 36 9.09 -21.64 -76.30
N ALA A 37 8.91 -20.80 -75.27
CA ALA A 37 10.00 -20.17 -74.54
C ALA A 37 9.48 -19.47 -73.26
N ASP A 38 9.00 -20.23 -72.28
CA ASP A 38 9.00 -19.78 -70.87
C ASP A 38 8.70 -20.97 -69.95
N LEU A 39 9.60 -21.96 -69.97
CA LEU A 39 9.75 -22.87 -68.84
C LEU A 39 10.51 -22.09 -67.76
N VAL A 40 9.78 -21.44 -66.86
CA VAL A 40 10.34 -20.96 -65.60
C VAL A 40 10.96 -22.15 -64.90
N SER A 41 12.29 -22.17 -64.88
CA SER A 41 13.11 -23.09 -64.11
C SER A 41 12.64 -23.05 -62.65
N PHE A 42 11.94 -24.11 -62.23
CA PHE A 42 11.68 -24.37 -60.82
C PHE A 42 13.01 -24.61 -60.12
N ASP A 43 13.52 -23.58 -59.44
CA ASP A 43 14.73 -23.67 -58.61
C ASP A 43 14.30 -23.94 -57.15
N PRO A 44 14.47 -25.17 -56.64
CA PRO A 44 14.06 -25.55 -55.28
C PRO A 44 14.85 -24.86 -54.16
N MET A 45 15.80 -23.98 -54.49
CA MET A 45 16.52 -23.14 -53.52
C MET A 45 15.91 -21.74 -53.34
N THR A 46 14.94 -21.34 -54.16
CA THR A 46 14.29 -20.02 -54.05
C THR A 46 13.11 -19.97 -53.08
N GLU A 47 12.55 -21.13 -52.69
CA GLU A 47 11.39 -21.22 -51.79
C GLU A 47 11.76 -21.32 -50.29
N PHE A 48 13.04 -21.45 -49.95
CA PHE A 48 13.52 -21.45 -48.55
C PHE A 48 13.90 -20.06 -48.02
N VAL A 49 13.72 -19.01 -48.82
CA VAL A 49 13.89 -17.64 -48.36
C VAL A 49 12.56 -17.15 -47.79
N PHE A 50 12.28 -17.52 -46.55
CA PHE A 50 11.37 -16.74 -45.69
C PHE A 50 12.03 -15.39 -45.41
N SER A 51 12.07 -14.50 -46.41
CA SER A 51 12.45 -13.10 -46.19
C SER A 51 11.25 -12.34 -45.65
N VAL A 52 11.00 -12.47 -44.35
CA VAL A 52 10.65 -11.25 -43.59
C VAL A 52 11.94 -10.45 -43.56
N GLN A 53 12.09 -9.55 -44.55
CA GLN A 53 13.29 -8.75 -44.74
C GLN A 53 13.57 -7.96 -43.46
N ASP A 54 14.67 -8.31 -42.80
CA ASP A 54 15.25 -7.49 -41.75
C ASP A 54 15.72 -6.17 -42.40
N PRO A 55 15.15 -5.00 -42.03
CA PRO A 55 15.51 -3.71 -42.62
C PRO A 55 16.97 -3.30 -42.33
N ASN A 56 17.68 -4.05 -41.48
CA ASN A 56 19.09 -3.89 -41.17
C ASN A 56 19.95 -5.12 -41.47
N ALA A 57 19.44 -6.09 -42.24
CA ALA A 57 20.33 -6.94 -43.02
C ALA A 57 21.31 -6.02 -43.74
N VAL A 58 22.61 -6.32 -43.64
CA VAL A 58 23.64 -5.52 -44.32
C VAL A 58 23.23 -5.45 -45.79
N THR A 59 22.66 -4.33 -46.24
CA THR A 59 22.04 -4.32 -47.57
C THR A 59 23.13 -4.21 -48.61
N ARG A 60 22.88 -4.88 -49.76
CA ARG A 60 23.77 -4.86 -50.91
C ARG A 60 24.20 -3.42 -51.26
N ASP A 61 23.26 -2.49 -51.17
CA ASP A 61 23.46 -1.07 -51.49
C ASP A 61 24.31 -0.33 -50.47
N ARG A 62 24.16 -0.61 -49.16
CA ARG A 62 24.99 -0.01 -48.11
C ARG A 62 26.44 -0.48 -48.22
N ILE A 63 26.66 -1.77 -48.47
CA ILE A 63 28.03 -2.29 -48.68
C ILE A 63 28.61 -1.70 -49.96
N ALA A 64 27.83 -1.62 -51.03
CA ALA A 64 28.31 -1.08 -52.30
C ALA A 64 28.66 0.42 -52.18
N ALA A 65 27.88 1.19 -51.42
CA ALA A 65 28.17 2.59 -51.12
C ALA A 65 29.46 2.74 -50.30
N ALA A 66 29.61 1.98 -49.21
CA ALA A 66 30.81 1.99 -48.37
C ALA A 66 32.06 1.51 -49.14
N ALA A 67 31.92 0.51 -50.00
CA ALA A 67 32.99 0.02 -50.85
C ALA A 67 33.44 1.08 -51.86
N ARG A 68 32.50 1.79 -52.49
CA ARG A 68 32.82 2.91 -53.42
C ARG A 68 33.45 4.11 -52.70
N GLU A 69 33.06 4.36 -51.45
CA GLU A 69 33.65 5.42 -50.63
C GLU A 69 35.10 5.11 -50.24
N ILE A 70 35.38 3.87 -49.82
CA ILE A 70 36.69 3.45 -49.34
C ILE A 70 37.68 3.19 -50.48
N PHE A 71 37.25 2.47 -51.52
CA PHE A 71 38.10 2.08 -52.64
C PHE A 71 38.05 3.07 -53.81
N GLY A 72 37.17 4.07 -53.77
CA GLY A 72 36.99 5.06 -54.82
C GLY A 72 36.33 4.51 -56.08
N THR A 73 36.29 5.34 -57.14
CA THR A 73 35.73 4.98 -58.46
C THR A 73 36.75 4.35 -59.40
N ALA A 74 38.00 4.19 -58.97
CA ALA A 74 39.09 3.63 -59.79
C ALA A 74 39.00 2.11 -59.91
N GLU A 75 38.36 1.43 -58.96
CA GLU A 75 38.17 -0.01 -58.96
C GLU A 75 37.00 -0.44 -59.86
N GLY A 76 37.15 -1.58 -60.53
CA GLY A 76 36.13 -2.12 -61.42
C GLY A 76 34.83 -2.48 -60.69
N SER A 77 33.68 -2.29 -61.35
CA SER A 77 32.35 -2.65 -60.82
C SER A 77 32.28 -4.11 -60.35
N ASP A 78 33.01 -4.99 -61.02
CA ASP A 78 33.04 -6.43 -60.72
C ASP A 78 33.76 -6.73 -59.41
N PHE A 79 34.79 -5.97 -59.07
CA PHE A 79 35.49 -6.11 -57.79
C PHE A 79 34.59 -5.69 -56.63
N ILE A 80 33.90 -4.55 -56.78
CA ILE A 80 32.93 -4.07 -55.78
C ILE A 80 31.78 -5.06 -55.63
N ALA A 81 31.26 -5.63 -56.72
CA ALA A 81 30.21 -6.65 -56.65
C ALA A 81 30.63 -7.90 -55.87
N LYS A 82 31.85 -8.41 -56.10
CA LYS A 82 32.42 -9.54 -55.35
C LYS A 82 32.64 -9.20 -53.88
N LEU A 83 33.13 -8.00 -53.58
CA LEU A 83 33.31 -7.55 -52.19
C LEU A 83 31.97 -7.49 -51.45
N VAL A 84 30.93 -6.97 -52.11
CA VAL A 84 29.58 -6.91 -51.56
C VAL A 84 29.03 -8.31 -51.28
N GLU A 85 29.21 -9.25 -52.19
CA GLU A 85 28.79 -10.64 -52.00
C GLU A 85 29.50 -11.31 -50.81
N HIS A 86 30.82 -11.14 -50.69
CA HIS A 86 31.56 -11.65 -49.53
C HIS A 86 31.11 -11.00 -48.22
N MET A 87 30.85 -9.71 -48.20
CA MET A 87 30.38 -8.99 -47.01
C MET A 87 28.97 -9.39 -46.59
N LEU A 88 28.08 -9.70 -47.55
CA LEU A 88 26.77 -10.29 -47.27
C LEU A 88 26.91 -11.65 -46.59
N SER A 89 27.78 -12.52 -47.13
CA SER A 89 28.06 -13.83 -46.53
C SER A 89 28.65 -13.71 -45.11
N VAL A 90 29.51 -12.72 -44.86
CA VAL A 90 30.03 -12.43 -43.52
C VAL A 90 28.91 -11.98 -42.57
N ALA A 91 27.99 -11.13 -43.02
CA ALA A 91 26.88 -10.68 -42.19
C ALA A 91 25.95 -11.84 -41.78
N GLU A 92 25.60 -12.71 -42.73
CA GLU A 92 24.80 -13.91 -42.46
C GLU A 92 25.52 -14.87 -41.50
N SER A 93 26.84 -15.05 -41.68
CA SER A 93 27.66 -15.87 -40.79
C SER A 93 27.66 -15.34 -39.36
N ARG A 94 27.67 -14.02 -39.16
CA ARG A 94 27.60 -13.42 -37.81
C ARG A 94 26.25 -13.66 -37.13
N ALA A 95 25.14 -13.62 -37.85
CA ALA A 95 23.82 -13.94 -37.31
C ALA A 95 23.75 -15.41 -36.88
N LYS A 96 24.26 -16.33 -37.72
CA LYS A 96 24.36 -17.75 -37.39
C LYS A 96 25.20 -18.00 -36.14
N ILE A 97 26.32 -17.29 -35.97
CA ILE A 97 27.18 -17.42 -34.77
C ILE A 97 26.39 -17.14 -33.48
N VAL A 98 25.49 -16.15 -33.44
CA VAL A 98 24.70 -15.86 -32.23
C VAL A 98 23.80 -17.05 -31.88
N GLN A 99 23.11 -17.61 -32.86
CA GLN A 99 22.28 -18.80 -32.68
C GLN A 99 23.11 -20.02 -32.23
N GLU A 100 24.28 -20.23 -32.83
CA GLU A 100 25.21 -21.29 -32.44
C GLU A 100 25.74 -21.11 -31.01
N LEU A 101 25.95 -19.88 -30.55
CA LEU A 101 26.34 -19.61 -29.15
C LEU A 101 25.23 -19.95 -28.16
N ILE A 102 23.96 -19.79 -28.54
CA ILE A 102 22.81 -20.24 -27.74
C ILE A 102 22.77 -21.77 -27.69
N ILE A 103 22.93 -22.44 -28.83
CA ILE A 103 22.99 -23.92 -28.90
C ILE A 103 24.16 -24.47 -28.07
N LEU A 104 25.33 -23.82 -28.16
CA LEU A 104 26.49 -24.13 -27.32
C LEU A 104 26.13 -24.06 -25.83
N GLY A 105 25.39 -23.03 -25.41
CA GLY A 105 24.88 -22.92 -24.05
C GLY A 105 24.05 -24.13 -23.61
N GLY A 106 23.18 -24.64 -24.49
CA GLY A 106 22.38 -25.84 -24.25
C GLY A 106 23.25 -27.09 -24.08
N ASN A 107 24.24 -27.27 -24.95
CA ASN A 107 25.19 -28.39 -24.85
C ASN A 107 26.00 -28.33 -23.54
N LEU A 108 26.51 -27.16 -23.17
CA LEU A 108 27.23 -26.96 -21.90
C LEU A 108 26.33 -27.25 -20.69
N GLN A 109 25.05 -26.83 -20.73
CA GLN A 109 24.09 -27.11 -19.68
C GLN A 109 23.84 -28.62 -19.52
N GLN A 110 23.66 -29.33 -20.64
CA GLN A 110 23.48 -30.78 -20.62
C GLN A 110 24.70 -31.50 -20.03
N MET A 111 25.91 -31.08 -20.41
CA MET A 111 27.16 -31.63 -19.86
C MET A 111 27.26 -31.40 -18.34
N VAL A 112 26.92 -30.20 -17.86
CA VAL A 112 26.89 -29.90 -16.41
C VAL A 112 25.87 -30.78 -15.70
N ASN A 113 24.65 -30.92 -16.25
CA ASN A 113 23.61 -31.76 -15.67
C ASN A 113 24.01 -33.24 -15.62
N MET A 114 24.66 -33.74 -16.67
CA MET A 114 25.19 -35.10 -16.73
C MET A 114 26.29 -35.32 -15.69
N ALA A 115 27.23 -34.38 -15.55
CA ALA A 115 28.27 -34.44 -14.54
C ALA A 115 27.69 -34.44 -13.11
N ILE A 116 26.71 -33.57 -12.85
CA ILE A 116 26.00 -33.51 -11.56
C ILE A 116 25.32 -34.86 -11.28
N THR A 117 24.51 -35.35 -12.20
CA THR A 117 23.74 -36.60 -12.05
C THR A 117 24.65 -37.80 -11.79
N HIS A 118 25.75 -37.92 -12.55
CA HIS A 118 26.71 -39.00 -12.35
C HIS A 118 27.44 -38.91 -11.01
N HIS A 119 27.79 -37.71 -10.54
CA HIS A 119 28.52 -37.53 -9.29
C HIS A 119 27.62 -37.71 -8.05
N THR A 120 26.40 -37.17 -8.07
CA THR A 120 25.43 -37.36 -6.99
C THR A 120 24.96 -38.81 -6.91
N GLY A 121 24.86 -39.51 -8.05
CA GLY A 121 24.58 -40.95 -8.06
C GLY A 121 25.66 -41.81 -7.38
N LYS A 122 26.90 -41.33 -7.29
CA LYS A 122 28.01 -42.05 -6.63
C LYS A 122 28.20 -41.69 -5.16
N VAL A 123 28.07 -40.41 -4.81
CA VAL A 123 28.46 -39.87 -3.50
C VAL A 123 27.24 -39.49 -2.63
N GLY A 124 26.04 -39.56 -3.20
CA GLY A 124 24.81 -39.10 -2.57
C GLY A 124 24.44 -37.68 -2.99
N ASP A 125 23.13 -37.40 -3.02
CA ASP A 125 22.60 -36.11 -3.46
C ASP A 125 22.68 -35.06 -2.36
N THR A 126 23.78 -34.30 -2.36
CA THR A 126 24.02 -33.18 -1.45
C THR A 126 24.38 -31.93 -2.22
N LEU A 127 24.11 -30.75 -1.64
CA LEU A 127 24.47 -29.46 -2.24
C LEU A 127 25.98 -29.35 -2.52
N THR A 128 26.81 -29.90 -1.63
CA THR A 128 28.27 -29.95 -1.77
C THR A 128 28.69 -30.85 -2.93
N ALA A 129 28.08 -32.03 -3.07
CA ALA A 129 28.33 -32.93 -4.21
C ALA A 129 27.92 -32.28 -5.55
N ARG A 130 26.74 -31.66 -5.64
CA ARG A 130 26.29 -30.95 -6.86
C ARG A 130 27.26 -29.82 -7.25
N ARG A 131 27.68 -29.01 -6.27
CA ARG A 131 28.65 -27.92 -6.49
C ARG A 131 30.00 -28.44 -6.96
N LYS A 132 30.49 -29.52 -6.35
CA LYS A 132 31.78 -30.12 -6.73
C LYS A 132 31.73 -30.70 -8.13
N ALA A 133 30.64 -31.38 -8.50
CA ALA A 133 30.43 -31.91 -9.83
C ALA A 133 30.39 -30.83 -10.91
N ALA A 134 29.64 -29.75 -10.66
CA ALA A 134 29.59 -28.60 -11.55
C ALA A 134 30.99 -27.96 -11.71
N GLN A 135 31.74 -27.80 -10.61
CA GLN A 135 33.10 -27.27 -10.65
C GLN A 135 34.03 -28.11 -11.54
N LEU A 136 34.05 -29.44 -11.35
CA LEU A 136 34.85 -30.35 -12.18
C LEU A 136 34.47 -30.24 -13.67
N CYS A 137 33.18 -30.08 -13.97
CA CYS A 137 32.72 -29.89 -15.34
C CYS A 137 33.20 -28.56 -15.94
N PHE A 138 33.16 -27.46 -15.18
CA PHE A 138 33.72 -26.18 -15.63
C PHE A 138 35.24 -26.21 -15.81
N ASP A 139 35.96 -26.91 -14.93
CA ASP A 139 37.41 -27.11 -15.08
C ASP A 139 37.72 -27.91 -16.36
N PHE A 140 36.88 -28.90 -16.67
CA PHE A 140 36.97 -29.66 -17.93
C PHE A 140 36.71 -28.78 -19.16
N PHE A 141 35.71 -27.90 -19.14
CA PHE A 141 35.47 -26.94 -20.23
C PHE A 141 36.68 -26.02 -20.45
N LYS A 142 37.30 -25.54 -19.35
CA LYS A 142 38.49 -24.71 -19.42
C LYS A 142 39.68 -25.47 -20.01
N ALA A 143 39.89 -26.72 -19.62
CA ALA A 143 41.00 -27.53 -20.07
C ALA A 143 40.90 -27.93 -21.56
N VAL A 144 39.70 -28.27 -22.04
CA VAL A 144 39.50 -28.80 -23.40
C VAL A 144 39.19 -27.69 -24.41
N LEU A 145 38.34 -26.72 -24.04
CA LEU A 145 37.81 -25.71 -24.96
C LEU A 145 38.35 -24.31 -24.68
N GLY A 146 39.12 -24.11 -23.60
CA GLY A 146 39.55 -22.79 -23.16
C GLY A 146 38.41 -21.90 -22.63
N ILE A 147 37.21 -22.46 -22.45
CA ILE A 147 36.04 -21.70 -22.00
C ILE A 147 36.12 -21.53 -20.48
N THR A 148 36.20 -20.28 -20.04
CA THR A 148 36.21 -19.95 -18.61
C THR A 148 34.85 -20.21 -17.97
N GLN A 149 34.85 -20.48 -16.66
CA GLN A 149 33.61 -20.69 -15.91
C GLN A 149 32.61 -19.52 -16.03
N PRO A 150 33.00 -18.23 -15.94
CA PRO A 150 32.08 -17.12 -16.17
C PRO A 150 31.47 -17.12 -17.58
N SER A 151 32.27 -17.36 -18.62
CA SER A 151 31.77 -17.42 -20.01
C SER A 151 30.80 -18.59 -20.22
N ALA A 152 31.14 -19.78 -19.71
CA ALA A 152 30.26 -20.95 -19.78
C ALA A 152 28.91 -20.69 -19.10
N ARG A 153 28.91 -20.03 -17.94
CA ARG A 153 27.68 -19.61 -17.26
C ARG A 153 26.89 -18.59 -18.06
N GLY A 154 27.57 -17.66 -18.75
CA GLY A 154 26.94 -16.73 -19.70
C GLY A 154 26.16 -17.48 -20.77
N TYR A 155 26.82 -18.38 -21.51
CA TYR A 155 26.18 -19.18 -22.56
C TYR A 155 24.99 -20.00 -22.04
N ILE A 156 25.17 -20.68 -20.90
CA ILE A 156 24.11 -21.48 -20.28
C ILE A 156 22.91 -20.60 -19.90
N ARG A 157 23.12 -19.41 -19.33
CA ARG A 157 22.02 -18.50 -18.96
C ARG A 157 21.29 -17.96 -20.19
N CYS A 158 22.02 -17.55 -21.22
CA CYS A 158 21.41 -17.08 -22.45
C CYS A 158 20.55 -18.19 -23.09
N HIS A 159 21.04 -19.43 -23.10
CA HIS A 159 20.26 -20.58 -23.55
C HIS A 159 18.99 -20.77 -22.71
N GLN A 160 19.11 -20.80 -21.39
CA GLN A 160 17.97 -20.99 -20.49
C GLN A 160 16.88 -19.92 -20.67
N ARG A 161 17.28 -18.68 -21.00
CA ARG A 161 16.35 -17.55 -21.10
C ARG A 161 15.76 -17.40 -22.51
N PHE A 162 16.54 -17.63 -23.55
CA PHE A 162 16.18 -17.25 -24.92
C PHE A 162 16.09 -18.41 -25.91
N ALA A 163 16.30 -19.67 -25.50
CA ALA A 163 16.23 -20.81 -26.43
C ALA A 163 14.91 -20.88 -27.21
N ASP A 164 13.79 -20.50 -26.58
CA ASP A 164 12.46 -20.51 -27.20
C ASP A 164 12.07 -19.14 -27.82
N ASP A 165 12.87 -18.09 -27.62
CA ASP A 165 12.62 -16.74 -28.15
C ASP A 165 13.49 -16.47 -29.39
N ALA A 166 13.08 -17.05 -30.51
CA ALA A 166 13.76 -16.88 -31.80
C ALA A 166 13.83 -15.40 -32.24
N GLU A 167 12.88 -14.58 -31.80
CA GLU A 167 12.87 -13.16 -32.11
C GLU A 167 13.98 -12.41 -31.34
N ALA A 168 14.13 -12.67 -30.04
CA ALA A 168 15.22 -12.10 -29.25
C ALA A 168 16.59 -12.47 -29.82
N ILE A 169 16.77 -13.74 -30.23
CA ILE A 169 18.02 -14.21 -30.83
C ILE A 169 18.36 -13.46 -32.13
N ARG A 170 17.34 -13.09 -32.91
CA ARG A 170 17.54 -12.35 -34.16
C ARG A 170 17.87 -10.87 -33.91
N ILE A 171 17.20 -10.24 -32.97
CA ILE A 171 17.27 -8.79 -32.74
C ILE A 171 18.49 -8.41 -31.87
N PHE A 172 18.86 -9.26 -30.91
CA PHE A 172 19.94 -8.93 -29.98
C PHE A 172 21.26 -9.62 -30.32
N SER A 173 22.35 -8.89 -30.10
CA SER A 173 23.69 -9.45 -30.03
C SER A 173 23.85 -10.29 -28.75
N TYR A 174 24.81 -11.22 -28.77
CA TYR A 174 25.12 -12.05 -27.59
C TYR A 174 25.41 -11.22 -26.32
N GLY A 175 26.07 -10.06 -26.47
CA GLY A 175 26.38 -9.20 -25.33
C GLY A 175 25.14 -8.59 -24.67
N GLU A 176 24.14 -8.23 -25.47
CA GLU A 176 22.84 -7.75 -25.00
C GLU A 176 22.01 -8.91 -24.43
N LEU A 177 21.98 -10.07 -25.08
CA LEU A 177 21.31 -11.26 -24.55
C LEU A 177 21.87 -11.67 -23.18
N ASN A 178 23.20 -11.61 -22.99
CA ASN A 178 23.80 -11.94 -21.69
C ASN A 178 23.50 -10.89 -20.61
N LEU A 179 23.24 -9.64 -20.99
CA LEU A 179 22.75 -8.61 -20.07
C LEU A 179 21.30 -8.90 -19.67
N LEU A 180 20.44 -9.19 -20.64
CA LEU A 180 19.02 -9.48 -20.44
C LEU A 180 18.74 -10.86 -19.81
N ALA A 181 19.72 -11.77 -19.85
CA ALA A 181 19.66 -13.07 -19.18
C ALA A 181 20.00 -13.00 -17.67
N ALA A 182 20.18 -11.80 -17.11
CA ALA A 182 20.35 -11.63 -15.68
C ALA A 182 19.06 -11.99 -14.91
N LYS A 183 19.18 -12.35 -13.63
CA LYS A 183 18.07 -12.94 -12.86
C LYS A 183 17.03 -11.92 -12.42
N ASP A 184 17.48 -10.68 -12.27
CA ASP A 184 16.76 -9.47 -11.89
C ASP A 184 16.01 -8.83 -13.07
N VAL A 185 16.09 -9.43 -14.27
CA VAL A 185 15.45 -8.93 -15.47
C VAL A 185 14.15 -9.68 -15.72
N THR A 186 13.02 -8.98 -15.65
CA THR A 186 11.69 -9.57 -15.85
C THR A 186 11.39 -9.78 -17.34
N ASP A 187 10.45 -10.68 -17.65
CA ASP A 187 10.04 -10.90 -19.05
C ASP A 187 9.38 -9.64 -19.65
N GLU A 188 8.66 -8.87 -18.83
CA GLU A 188 8.07 -7.59 -19.23
C GLU A 188 9.12 -6.56 -19.63
N GLN A 189 10.23 -6.48 -18.89
CA GLN A 189 11.36 -5.62 -19.24
C GLN A 189 12.00 -6.04 -20.56
N ILE A 190 12.18 -7.35 -20.79
CA ILE A 190 12.72 -7.88 -22.04
C ILE A 190 11.79 -7.54 -23.21
N ASP A 191 10.48 -7.70 -23.06
CA ASP A 191 9.48 -7.38 -24.08
C ASP A 191 9.46 -5.88 -24.40
N ALA A 192 9.54 -5.02 -23.38
CA ALA A 192 9.62 -3.57 -23.57
C ALA A 192 10.89 -3.14 -24.31
N ILE A 193 12.04 -3.75 -23.97
CA ILE A 193 13.32 -3.52 -24.65
C ILE A 193 13.27 -4.04 -26.09
N LYS A 194 12.68 -5.22 -26.33
CA LYS A 194 12.47 -5.78 -27.67
C LYS A 194 11.66 -4.83 -28.55
N LEU A 195 10.54 -4.33 -28.02
CA LEU A 195 9.68 -3.40 -28.74
C LEU A 195 10.43 -2.12 -29.11
N LYS A 196 11.09 -1.48 -28.13
CA LYS A 196 11.87 -0.26 -28.38
C LYS A 196 13.03 -0.48 -29.34
N LYS A 197 13.67 -1.65 -29.29
CA LYS A 197 14.75 -1.99 -30.23
C LYS A 197 14.20 -2.16 -31.65
N ARG A 198 13.05 -2.82 -31.80
CA ARG A 198 12.36 -2.95 -33.09
C ARG A 198 11.98 -1.58 -33.66
N GLU A 199 11.39 -0.71 -32.83
CA GLU A 199 11.06 0.67 -33.23
C GLU A 199 12.32 1.45 -33.65
N ALA A 200 13.42 1.33 -32.90
CA ALA A 200 14.69 1.97 -33.25
C ALA A 200 15.31 1.40 -34.53
N GLU A 201 15.07 0.12 -34.85
CA GLU A 201 15.52 -0.53 -36.07
C GLU A 201 14.69 -0.13 -37.31
N GLU A 202 13.41 0.20 -37.13
CA GLU A 202 12.53 0.72 -38.18
C GLU A 202 12.86 2.17 -38.59
N LEU A 203 13.52 2.95 -37.72
CA LEU A 203 14.00 4.29 -38.06
C LEU A 203 15.13 4.22 -39.11
N LYS A 204 15.00 5.00 -40.19
CA LYS A 204 15.97 5.04 -41.30
C LYS A 204 17.34 5.61 -40.94
N ASP A 205 17.45 6.33 -39.82
CA ASP A 205 18.68 7.00 -39.39
C ASP A 205 19.63 6.03 -38.67
N PRO A 206 20.79 5.69 -39.25
CA PRO A 206 21.74 4.73 -38.67
C PRO A 206 22.40 5.23 -37.38
N SER A 207 22.36 6.54 -37.10
CA SER A 207 22.88 7.16 -35.87
C SER A 207 21.95 6.99 -34.66
N LYS A 208 20.73 6.50 -34.86
CA LYS A 208 19.70 6.36 -33.81
C LYS A 208 19.39 4.90 -33.47
N LYS A 209 20.22 3.96 -33.95
CA LYS A 209 20.12 2.54 -33.58
C LYS A 209 20.45 2.38 -32.10
N MET A 210 19.65 1.57 -31.41
CA MET A 210 19.87 1.27 -30.00
C MET A 210 21.16 0.46 -29.85
N THR A 211 22.14 1.02 -29.17
CA THR A 211 23.39 0.33 -28.85
C THR A 211 23.23 -0.52 -27.59
N ARG A 212 24.23 -1.37 -27.29
CA ARG A 212 24.25 -2.13 -26.03
C ARG A 212 24.16 -1.23 -24.80
N ASP A 213 24.81 -0.06 -24.83
CA ASP A 213 24.79 0.88 -23.71
C ASP A 213 23.40 1.53 -23.55
N ASP A 214 22.67 1.67 -24.65
CA ASP A 214 21.28 2.13 -24.62
C ASP A 214 20.34 1.04 -24.08
N VAL A 215 20.55 -0.23 -24.45
CA VAL A 215 19.84 -1.38 -23.84
C VAL A 215 20.05 -1.40 -22.33
N GLU A 216 21.30 -1.24 -21.88
CA GLU A 216 21.62 -1.21 -20.46
C GLU A 216 21.00 -0.03 -19.72
N ARG A 217 21.03 1.15 -20.34
CA ARG A 217 20.36 2.34 -19.80
C ARG A 217 18.87 2.15 -19.68
N LEU A 218 18.24 1.57 -20.71
CA LEU A 218 16.81 1.34 -20.72
C LEU A 218 16.38 0.31 -19.68
N LEU A 219 17.19 -0.74 -19.53
CA LEU A 219 16.97 -1.75 -18.50
C LEU A 219 17.00 -1.12 -17.10
N ARG A 220 18.01 -0.30 -16.79
CA ARG A 220 18.09 0.41 -15.50
C ARG A 220 16.92 1.37 -15.29
N GLU A 221 16.49 2.07 -16.33
CA GLU A 221 15.33 2.96 -16.25
C GLU A 221 14.04 2.19 -15.94
N LEU A 222 13.85 1.01 -16.56
CA LEU A 222 12.70 0.16 -16.28
C LEU A 222 12.75 -0.41 -14.86
N GLN A 223 13.92 -0.89 -14.42
CA GLN A 223 14.11 -1.38 -13.05
C GLN A 223 13.79 -0.29 -12.01
N LEU A 224 14.26 0.94 -12.23
CA LEU A 224 13.95 2.06 -11.34
C LEU A 224 12.45 2.39 -11.31
N LYS A 225 11.76 2.29 -12.45
CA LYS A 225 10.30 2.50 -12.50
C LYS A 225 9.54 1.40 -11.78
N ASP A 226 9.97 0.16 -11.91
CA ASP A 226 9.35 -0.97 -11.21
C ASP A 226 9.51 -0.81 -9.69
N GLU A 227 10.70 -0.42 -9.22
CA GLU A 227 10.95 -0.08 -7.81
C GLU A 227 10.02 1.04 -7.31
N GLN A 228 9.86 2.12 -8.10
CA GLN A 228 8.95 3.21 -7.76
C GLN A 228 7.47 2.77 -7.72
N VAL A 229 7.06 1.88 -8.63
CA VAL A 229 5.69 1.34 -8.64
C VAL A 229 5.47 0.42 -7.43
N GLU A 230 6.44 -0.40 -7.06
CA GLU A 230 6.37 -1.22 -5.85
C GLU A 230 6.25 -0.35 -4.59
N ASP A 231 7.06 0.71 -4.48
CA ASP A 231 6.99 1.64 -3.35
C ASP A 231 5.63 2.36 -3.28
N ALA A 232 5.14 2.86 -4.42
CA ALA A 232 3.81 3.46 -4.48
C ALA A 232 2.70 2.47 -4.11
N ASN A 233 2.81 1.20 -4.51
CA ASN A 233 1.85 0.15 -4.13
C ASN A 233 1.88 -0.13 -2.62
N ARG A 234 3.07 -0.13 -1.99
CA ARG A 234 3.21 -0.28 -0.53
C ARG A 234 2.57 0.91 0.22
N GLU A 235 2.76 2.13 -0.29
CA GLU A 235 2.12 3.33 0.27
C GLU A 235 0.60 3.27 0.12
N LEU A 236 0.09 2.83 -1.03
CA LEU A 236 -1.34 2.65 -1.25
C LEU A 236 -1.95 1.58 -0.33
N GLU A 237 -1.25 0.47 -0.10
CA GLU A 237 -1.68 -0.58 0.82
C GLU A 237 -1.76 -0.05 2.27
N ASN A 238 -0.77 0.73 2.70
CA ASN A 238 -0.77 1.38 4.02
C ASN A 238 -1.93 2.39 4.15
N ILE A 239 -2.15 3.25 3.15
CA ILE A 239 -3.27 4.19 3.16
C ILE A 239 -4.61 3.44 3.19
N HIS A 240 -4.70 2.32 2.48
CA HIS A 240 -5.90 1.48 2.49
C HIS A 240 -6.18 0.88 3.87
N GLU A 241 -5.14 0.39 4.56
CA GLU A 241 -5.23 -0.12 5.94
C GLU A 241 -5.70 0.98 6.90
N ILE A 242 -5.09 2.16 6.86
CA ILE A 242 -5.50 3.33 7.67
C ILE A 242 -6.96 3.71 7.38
N LEU A 243 -7.39 3.66 6.12
CA LEU A 243 -8.76 4.00 5.74
C LEU A 243 -9.77 2.99 6.30
N GLU A 244 -9.48 1.70 6.24
CA GLU A 244 -10.32 0.67 6.87
C GLU A 244 -10.35 0.83 8.39
N ASP A 245 -9.23 1.14 9.04
CA ASP A 245 -9.20 1.46 10.47
C ASP A 245 -10.08 2.67 10.81
N HIS A 246 -9.98 3.76 10.05
CA HIS A 246 -10.81 4.95 10.25
C HIS A 246 -12.30 4.66 10.03
N LYS A 247 -12.63 3.80 9.07
CA LYS A 247 -14.01 3.37 8.81
C LYS A 247 -14.56 2.54 9.96
N THR A 248 -13.78 1.61 10.51
CA THR A 248 -14.21 0.85 11.70
C THR A 248 -14.39 1.75 12.92
N GLN A 249 -13.49 2.72 13.14
CA GLN A 249 -13.64 3.74 14.19
C GLN A 249 -14.90 4.56 13.98
N LEU A 250 -15.20 5.01 12.75
CA LEU A 250 -16.41 5.74 12.44
C LEU A 250 -17.66 4.91 12.79
N GLU A 251 -17.72 3.65 12.38
CA GLU A 251 -18.84 2.77 12.72
C GLU A 251 -19.02 2.60 14.25
N VAL A 252 -17.93 2.50 15.01
CA VAL A 252 -17.98 2.44 16.47
C VAL A 252 -18.55 3.73 17.03
N THR A 253 -18.04 4.89 16.61
CA THR A 253 -18.54 6.20 17.08
C THR A 253 -20.00 6.45 16.71
N GLU A 254 -20.46 5.96 15.55
CA GLU A 254 -21.87 6.04 15.15
C GLU A 254 -22.76 5.19 16.04
N ARG A 255 -22.33 3.95 16.38
CA ARG A 255 -23.06 3.08 17.31
C ARG A 255 -23.12 3.68 18.71
N GLU A 256 -22.01 4.25 19.20
CA GLU A 256 -21.98 4.94 20.49
C GLU A 256 -22.89 6.19 20.49
N SER A 257 -22.89 6.96 19.41
CA SER A 257 -23.77 8.12 19.25
C SER A 257 -25.24 7.72 19.27
N GLN A 258 -25.60 6.62 18.60
CA GLN A 258 -26.95 6.06 18.64
C GLN A 258 -27.32 5.62 20.06
N HIS A 259 -26.42 4.90 20.75
CA HIS A 259 -26.65 4.46 22.12
C HIS A 259 -26.86 5.64 23.09
N LEU A 260 -26.06 6.69 22.98
CA LEU A 260 -26.22 7.91 23.79
C LEU A 260 -27.54 8.62 23.50
N ARG A 261 -27.99 8.68 22.25
CA ARG A 261 -29.31 9.22 21.89
C ARG A 261 -30.45 8.43 22.52
N GLU A 262 -30.34 7.09 22.53
CA GLU A 262 -31.33 6.23 23.20
C GLU A 262 -31.35 6.47 24.71
N GLN A 263 -30.18 6.55 25.35
CA GLN A 263 -30.08 6.86 26.77
C GLN A 263 -30.71 8.23 27.09
N LEU A 264 -30.41 9.28 26.30
CA LEU A 264 -31.03 10.59 26.48
C LEU A 264 -32.56 10.52 26.38
N ALA A 265 -33.08 9.82 25.37
CA ALA A 265 -34.52 9.63 25.24
C ALA A 265 -35.14 8.89 26.43
N THR A 266 -34.43 7.94 27.05
CA THR A 266 -34.90 7.29 28.29
C THR A 266 -34.89 8.24 29.49
N TYR A 267 -33.85 9.07 29.64
CA TYR A 267 -33.77 10.06 30.71
C TYR A 267 -34.85 11.13 30.58
N GLU A 268 -35.13 11.60 29.37
CA GLU A 268 -36.21 12.55 29.10
C GLU A 268 -37.58 11.98 29.51
N ARG A 269 -37.85 10.70 29.20
CA ARG A 269 -39.08 10.03 29.66
C ARG A 269 -39.17 9.95 31.17
N HIS A 270 -38.10 9.53 31.84
CA HIS A 270 -38.07 9.49 33.31
C HIS A 270 -38.26 10.86 33.94
N LEU A 271 -37.67 11.90 33.34
CA LEU A 271 -37.83 13.28 33.82
C LEU A 271 -39.28 13.73 33.67
N ALA A 272 -39.93 13.47 32.53
CA ALA A 272 -41.35 13.75 32.33
C ALA A 272 -42.26 12.99 33.32
N GLU A 273 -41.96 11.72 33.62
CA GLU A 273 -42.68 10.93 34.64
C GLU A 273 -42.54 11.55 36.04
N LYS A 274 -41.33 12.00 36.41
CA LYS A 274 -41.07 12.66 37.69
C LYS A 274 -41.77 14.01 37.78
N GLU A 275 -41.76 14.81 36.72
CA GLU A 275 -42.50 16.07 36.66
C GLU A 275 -44.00 15.85 36.82
N SER A 276 -44.57 14.84 36.15
CA SER A 276 -45.97 14.45 36.33
C SER A 276 -46.25 14.01 37.77
N SER A 277 -45.38 13.20 38.37
CA SER A 277 -45.50 12.79 39.77
C SER A 277 -45.45 13.98 40.73
N ILE A 278 -44.57 14.96 40.49
CA ILE A 278 -44.48 16.18 41.31
C ILE A 278 -45.75 17.02 41.15
N ALA A 279 -46.27 17.16 39.93
CA ALA A 279 -47.53 17.84 39.68
C ALA A 279 -48.69 17.19 40.45
N ASN A 280 -48.80 15.86 40.40
CA ASN A 280 -49.82 15.11 41.15
C ASN A 280 -49.68 15.30 42.67
N LEU A 281 -48.46 15.26 43.21
CA LEU A 281 -48.21 15.49 44.63
C LEU A 281 -48.56 16.93 45.05
N ARG A 282 -48.28 17.92 44.20
CA ARG A 282 -48.69 19.31 44.43
C ARG A 282 -50.21 19.44 44.48
N THR A 283 -50.92 18.80 43.55
CA THR A 283 -52.40 18.78 43.55
C THR A 283 -52.94 18.15 44.84
N ALA A 284 -52.43 16.97 45.22
CA ALA A 284 -52.83 16.30 46.45
C ALA A 284 -52.52 17.13 47.71
N LEU A 285 -51.39 17.85 47.72
CA LEU A 285 -51.04 18.77 48.81
C LEU A 285 -52.04 19.93 48.86
N THR A 286 -52.37 20.56 47.72
CA THR A 286 -53.34 21.66 47.67
C THR A 286 -54.75 21.22 48.08
N GLU A 287 -55.18 20.03 47.69
CA GLU A 287 -56.47 19.46 48.12
C GLU A 287 -56.50 19.26 49.63
N ARG A 288 -55.44 18.66 50.21
CA ARG A 288 -55.34 18.47 51.65
C ARG A 288 -55.25 19.80 52.41
N THR A 289 -54.53 20.79 51.87
CA THR A 289 -54.38 22.08 52.55
C THR A 289 -55.59 22.99 52.39
N SER A 290 -56.42 22.80 51.38
CA SER A 290 -57.67 23.56 51.19
C SER A 290 -58.65 23.44 52.36
N GLY A 291 -58.58 22.35 53.14
CA GLY A 291 -59.39 22.15 54.35
C GLY A 291 -58.83 22.79 55.63
N TYR A 292 -57.55 23.17 55.67
CA TYR A 292 -56.95 23.77 56.87
C TYR A 292 -57.58 25.10 57.29
N PRO A 293 -57.87 26.06 56.39
CA PRO A 293 -58.49 27.32 56.79
C PRO A 293 -59.87 27.15 57.44
N ALA A 294 -60.66 26.19 56.96
CA ALA A 294 -61.96 25.87 57.54
C ALA A 294 -61.79 25.25 58.95
N MET A 295 -60.79 24.37 59.11
CA MET A 295 -60.47 23.74 60.39
C MET A 295 -59.91 24.76 61.41
N GLU A 296 -59.05 25.69 60.96
CA GLU A 296 -58.55 26.81 61.77
C GLU A 296 -59.69 27.74 62.19
N GLN A 297 -60.63 28.04 61.30
CA GLN A 297 -61.81 28.85 61.62
C GLN A 297 -62.72 28.14 62.64
N GLU A 298 -62.92 26.83 62.51
CA GLU A 298 -63.69 26.05 63.49
C GLU A 298 -62.98 26.01 64.85
N LEU A 299 -61.65 25.79 64.87
CA LEU A 299 -60.84 25.85 66.08
C LEU A 299 -60.91 27.23 66.74
N ALA A 300 -60.81 28.32 65.97
CA ALA A 300 -60.97 29.67 66.48
C ALA A 300 -62.37 29.91 67.07
N ALA A 301 -63.42 29.41 66.41
CA ALA A 301 -64.79 29.50 66.92
C ALA A 301 -64.99 28.69 68.22
N LYS A 302 -64.39 27.50 68.33
CA LYS A 302 -64.42 26.71 69.56
C LYS A 302 -63.60 27.32 70.68
N ASN A 303 -62.43 27.90 70.37
CA ASN A 303 -61.62 28.63 71.35
C ASN A 303 -62.39 29.83 71.91
N LYS A 304 -63.08 30.58 71.06
CA LYS A 304 -63.95 31.67 71.52
C LYS A 304 -65.07 31.18 72.43
N LYS A 305 -65.72 30.05 72.10
CA LYS A 305 -66.70 29.42 73.00
C LYS A 305 -66.09 28.95 74.31
N LEU A 306 -64.86 28.43 74.30
CA LEU A 306 -64.13 28.05 75.51
C LEU A 306 -63.77 29.27 76.36
N GLU A 307 -63.40 30.40 75.74
CA GLU A 307 -63.20 31.67 76.45
C GLU A 307 -64.51 32.16 77.06
N GLU A 308 -65.62 32.10 76.34
CA GLU A 308 -66.95 32.45 76.86
C GLU A 308 -67.36 31.53 78.03
N LEU A 309 -67.18 30.21 77.89
CA LEU A 309 -67.46 29.23 78.94
C LEU A 309 -66.51 29.39 80.13
N SER A 310 -65.24 29.68 79.91
CA SER A 310 -64.28 29.90 80.99
C SER A 310 -64.56 31.21 81.73
N GLN A 311 -64.98 32.26 81.03
CA GLN A 311 -65.49 33.49 81.67
C GLN A 311 -66.76 33.22 82.48
N GLN A 312 -67.68 32.38 81.98
CA GLN A 312 -68.85 31.93 82.76
C GLN A 312 -68.44 31.08 83.96
N LEU A 313 -67.42 30.25 83.84
CA LEU A 313 -66.89 29.42 84.92
C LEU A 313 -66.17 30.28 85.97
N VAL A 314 -65.41 31.30 85.57
CA VAL A 314 -64.82 32.30 86.46
C VAL A 314 -65.92 33.11 87.15
N ALA A 315 -66.99 33.48 86.43
CA ALA A 315 -68.16 34.11 87.03
C ALA A 315 -68.88 33.18 88.02
N ALA A 316 -68.92 31.87 87.76
CA ALA A 316 -69.47 30.86 88.67
C ALA A 316 -68.54 30.55 89.85
N GLN A 317 -67.21 30.63 89.68
CA GLN A 317 -66.20 30.49 90.72
C GLN A 317 -66.13 31.71 91.66
N ASN A 318 -66.57 32.88 91.19
CA ASN A 318 -66.73 34.09 92.01
C ASN A 318 -68.01 34.09 92.86
N ALA A 319 -68.80 33.01 92.87
CA ALA A 319 -69.77 32.71 93.90
C ALA A 319 -69.10 31.89 95.03
N PRO A 320 -69.45 32.11 96.33
CA PRO A 320 -68.62 31.65 97.44
C PRO A 320 -68.57 30.11 97.58
N ALA A 321 -67.35 29.60 97.37
CA ALA A 321 -66.66 28.43 97.93
C ALA A 321 -67.35 27.05 97.98
N LYS A 322 -66.74 26.08 97.29
CA LYS A 322 -66.43 24.76 97.87
C LYS A 322 -65.16 24.15 97.24
N VAL A 323 -64.22 23.84 98.12
CA VAL A 323 -62.90 23.24 97.86
C VAL A 323 -63.05 21.75 97.58
N GLU A 324 -62.33 21.22 96.59
CA GLU A 324 -61.94 19.80 96.59
C GLU A 324 -60.57 19.64 95.91
N LYS A 325 -59.60 19.16 96.70
CA LYS A 325 -58.24 18.83 96.29
C LYS A 325 -58.25 17.43 95.69
N VAL A 326 -57.62 17.24 94.53
CA VAL A 326 -57.31 15.91 93.99
C VAL A 326 -55.85 15.92 93.53
N GLU A 327 -55.01 15.16 94.23
CA GLU A 327 -53.63 14.84 93.89
C GLU A 327 -53.61 13.73 92.84
N VAL A 328 -52.88 13.92 91.74
CA VAL A 328 -52.60 12.86 90.74
C VAL A 328 -51.13 12.98 90.29
N PRO A 329 -50.41 11.85 90.14
CA PRO A 329 -48.97 11.74 90.37
C PRO A 329 -48.10 12.02 89.13
N VAL A 330 -46.84 12.31 89.43
CA VAL A 330 -45.72 12.51 88.51
C VAL A 330 -45.49 11.26 87.66
N GLU A 331 -45.77 11.35 86.36
CA GLU A 331 -45.27 10.41 85.36
C GLU A 331 -43.76 10.66 85.16
N THR A 332 -42.98 9.65 85.52
CA THR A 332 -41.57 9.53 85.16
C THR A 332 -41.45 9.39 83.64
N LEU A 333 -40.39 10.01 83.10
CA LEU A 333 -40.04 9.93 81.68
C LEU A 333 -40.00 8.47 81.18
N PRO A 334 -40.56 8.17 79.98
CA PRO A 334 -40.51 6.84 79.40
C PRO A 334 -39.09 6.45 78.98
N ALA A 335 -38.76 5.17 79.17
CA ALA A 335 -37.49 4.53 78.82
C ALA A 335 -37.27 4.42 77.30
N GLY A 336 -37.10 5.56 76.62
CA GLY A 336 -36.79 5.67 75.18
C GLY A 336 -35.35 6.08 74.85
N TYR A 337 -34.46 6.18 75.85
CA TYR A 337 -33.09 6.67 75.67
C TYR A 337 -32.05 5.59 75.31
N GLN A 338 -32.47 4.35 75.06
CA GLN A 338 -31.58 3.33 74.49
C GLN A 338 -31.72 3.21 72.97
N THR A 339 -32.93 3.30 72.43
CA THR A 339 -33.19 3.20 70.98
C THR A 339 -32.79 4.45 70.20
N THR A 340 -32.99 5.65 70.76
CA THR A 340 -32.54 6.90 70.13
C THR A 340 -31.01 7.05 70.16
N LYS A 341 -30.36 6.68 71.27
CA LYS A 341 -28.89 6.70 71.38
C LYS A 341 -28.24 5.70 70.42
N GLN A 342 -28.80 4.49 70.27
CA GLN A 342 -28.34 3.50 69.30
C GLN A 342 -28.57 3.95 67.85
N ALA A 343 -29.71 4.56 67.54
CA ALA A 343 -29.99 5.11 66.21
C ALA A 343 -29.05 6.27 65.85
N VAL A 344 -28.71 7.13 66.83
CA VAL A 344 -27.75 8.22 66.64
C VAL A 344 -26.32 7.69 66.47
N MET A 345 -25.94 6.62 67.16
CA MET A 345 -24.62 5.99 66.98
C MET A 345 -24.48 5.29 65.62
N ALA A 346 -25.50 4.55 65.17
CA ALA A 346 -25.50 3.94 63.83
C ALA A 346 -25.48 5.00 62.71
N ALA A 347 -26.24 6.08 62.87
CA ALA A 347 -26.22 7.20 61.93
C ALA A 347 -24.87 7.95 61.92
N LEU A 348 -24.17 8.01 63.07
CA LEU A 348 -22.82 8.57 63.15
C LEU A 348 -21.80 7.68 62.42
N GLU A 349 -21.89 6.36 62.56
CA GLU A 349 -21.01 5.41 61.88
C GLU A 349 -21.23 5.43 60.36
N GLU A 350 -22.48 5.46 59.89
CA GLU A 350 -22.81 5.67 58.47
C GLU A 350 -22.32 7.03 57.96
N LEU A 351 -22.38 8.08 58.78
CA LEU A 351 -21.84 9.40 58.45
C LEU A 351 -20.31 9.37 58.35
N GLU A 352 -19.62 8.65 59.22
CA GLU A 352 -18.17 8.46 59.18
C GLU A 352 -17.74 7.69 57.92
N GLU A 353 -18.46 6.63 57.57
CA GLU A 353 -18.25 5.88 56.32
C GLU A 353 -18.51 6.76 55.09
N ALA A 354 -19.63 7.49 55.06
CA ALA A 354 -19.95 8.40 53.96
C ALA A 354 -18.91 9.53 53.82
N LYS A 355 -18.37 10.04 54.94
CA LYS A 355 -17.24 10.99 54.93
C LYS A 355 -15.97 10.38 54.35
N SER A 356 -15.64 9.14 54.70
CA SER A 356 -14.46 8.46 54.14
C SER A 356 -14.60 8.22 52.63
N ARG A 357 -15.79 7.82 52.16
CA ARG A 357 -16.07 7.61 50.73
C ARG A 357 -16.05 8.92 49.95
N THR A 358 -16.61 10.00 50.52
CA THR A 358 -16.55 11.32 49.89
C THR A 358 -15.15 11.91 49.87
N GLN A 359 -14.30 11.60 50.87
CA GLN A 359 -12.89 11.98 50.83
C GLN A 359 -12.13 11.20 49.77
N ALA A 360 -12.31 9.88 49.68
CA ALA A 360 -11.68 9.06 48.65
C ALA A 360 -12.05 9.51 47.22
N LEU A 361 -13.33 9.82 46.99
CA LEU A 361 -13.80 10.33 45.69
C LEU A 361 -13.23 11.73 45.37
N LYS A 362 -13.03 12.59 46.39
CA LYS A 362 -12.36 13.88 46.18
C LYS A 362 -10.90 13.70 45.81
N ASP A 363 -10.20 12.76 46.44
CA ASP A 363 -8.81 12.47 46.14
C ASP A 363 -8.66 11.87 44.73
N GLU A 364 -9.58 10.98 44.32
CA GLU A 364 -9.66 10.49 42.93
C GLU A 364 -9.98 11.60 41.94
N GLN A 365 -10.90 12.51 42.26
CA GLN A 365 -11.23 13.66 41.42
C GLN A 365 -10.00 14.54 41.17
N VAL A 366 -9.22 14.84 42.22
CA VAL A 366 -7.97 15.61 42.09
C VAL A 366 -6.96 14.89 41.20
N ASN A 367 -6.84 13.56 41.33
CA ASN A 367 -5.91 12.78 40.53
C ASN A 367 -6.31 12.74 39.05
N ILE A 368 -7.61 12.58 38.76
CA ILE A 368 -8.16 12.61 37.40
C ILE A 368 -8.00 14.02 36.79
N GLU A 369 -8.25 15.08 37.54
CA GLU A 369 -8.04 16.45 37.08
C GLU A 369 -6.56 16.74 36.78
N ALA A 370 -5.63 16.18 37.56
CA ALA A 370 -4.20 16.29 37.29
C ALA A 370 -3.79 15.57 36.00
N GLU A 371 -4.28 14.35 35.78
CA GLU A 371 -3.98 13.58 34.56
C GLU A 371 -4.60 14.23 33.32
N LEU A 372 -5.84 14.74 33.42
CA LEU A 372 -6.50 15.49 32.35
C LEU A 372 -5.69 16.73 31.94
N ARG A 373 -5.18 17.49 32.92
CA ARG A 373 -4.32 18.65 32.65
C ARG A 373 -3.02 18.24 31.98
N ARG A 374 -2.42 17.12 32.38
CA ARG A 374 -1.20 16.59 31.76
C ARG A 374 -1.45 16.22 30.30
N GLN A 375 -2.51 15.48 30.02
CA GLN A 375 -2.90 15.09 28.66
C GLN A 375 -3.26 16.30 27.79
N GLN A 376 -3.95 17.31 28.34
CA GLN A 376 -4.24 18.55 27.63
C GLN A 376 -2.95 19.32 27.28
N ALA A 377 -1.97 19.37 28.19
CA ALA A 377 -0.68 19.99 27.91
C ALA A 377 0.09 19.25 26.81
N GLU A 378 0.09 17.91 26.83
CA GLU A 378 0.68 17.07 25.78
C GLU A 378 -0.02 17.31 24.42
N LEU A 379 -1.35 17.37 24.39
CA LEU A 379 -2.11 17.67 23.16
C LEU A 379 -1.81 19.06 22.59
N ILE A 380 -1.69 20.08 23.44
CA ILE A 380 -1.34 21.43 23.00
C ILE A 380 0.09 21.45 22.44
N ALA A 381 1.04 20.78 23.09
CA ALA A 381 2.40 20.66 22.60
C ALA A 381 2.45 19.93 21.24
N ASN A 382 1.73 18.82 21.09
CA ASN A 382 1.66 18.07 19.84
C ASN A 382 1.05 18.89 18.70
N LYS A 383 -0.02 19.64 18.98
CA LYS A 383 -0.61 20.56 17.99
C LYS A 383 0.38 21.65 17.57
N ALA A 384 1.11 22.24 18.50
CA ALA A 384 2.13 23.24 18.20
C ALA A 384 3.26 22.67 17.31
N VAL A 385 3.69 21.44 17.57
CA VAL A 385 4.66 20.73 16.71
C VAL A 385 4.08 20.51 15.31
N HIS A 386 2.84 20.02 15.20
CA HIS A 386 2.19 19.80 13.90
C HIS A 386 2.09 21.08 13.09
N THR A 387 1.65 22.18 13.70
CA THR A 387 1.57 23.49 13.03
C THR A 387 2.95 23.99 12.59
N SER A 388 3.99 23.75 13.40
CA SER A 388 5.36 24.11 13.02
C SER A 388 5.89 23.27 11.84
N LEU A 389 5.50 21.99 11.77
CA LEU A 389 5.84 21.09 10.68
C LEU A 389 5.15 21.53 9.39
N GLU A 390 3.85 21.82 9.43
CA GLU A 390 3.10 22.34 8.28
C GLU A 390 3.71 23.64 7.74
N ALA A 391 4.07 24.57 8.63
CA ALA A 391 4.72 25.82 8.26
C ALA A 391 6.10 25.59 7.62
N LEU A 392 6.88 24.63 8.12
CA LEU A 392 8.17 24.25 7.55
C LEU A 392 8.01 23.64 6.15
N THR A 393 7.04 22.74 5.97
CA THR A 393 6.74 22.12 4.67
C THR A 393 6.36 23.17 3.63
N ALA A 394 5.47 24.11 4.00
CA ALA A 394 5.07 25.21 3.11
C ALA A 394 6.27 26.12 2.74
N ALA A 395 7.15 26.43 3.68
CA ALA A 395 8.36 27.19 3.40
C ALA A 395 9.34 26.42 2.48
N TRP A 396 9.39 25.09 2.63
CA TRP A 396 10.24 24.25 1.80
C TRP A 396 9.78 24.17 0.34
N GLU A 397 8.47 24.18 0.09
CA GLU A 397 7.92 24.26 -1.27
C GLU A 397 8.40 25.52 -2.00
N ASP A 398 8.38 26.68 -1.33
CA ASP A 398 8.90 27.94 -1.88
C ASP A 398 10.42 27.89 -2.12
N VAL A 399 11.18 27.31 -1.18
CA VAL A 399 12.63 27.11 -1.34
C VAL A 399 12.94 26.18 -2.51
N SER A 400 12.19 25.09 -2.69
CA SER A 400 12.34 24.13 -3.78
C SER A 400 12.04 24.75 -5.15
N GLY A 401 10.97 25.56 -5.23
CA GLY A 401 10.63 26.30 -6.44
C GLY A 401 11.72 27.31 -6.83
N LYS A 402 12.25 28.05 -5.85
CA LYS A 402 13.36 28.99 -6.05
C LYS A 402 14.66 28.26 -6.42
N MET A 403 14.94 27.11 -5.81
CA MET A 403 16.09 26.28 -6.13
C MET A 403 16.08 25.82 -7.59
N SER A 404 14.95 25.27 -8.03
CA SER A 404 14.79 24.79 -9.40
C SER A 404 14.97 25.94 -10.41
N SER A 405 14.39 27.09 -10.10
CA SER A 405 14.57 28.31 -10.90
C SER A 405 16.03 28.79 -10.94
N PHE A 406 16.72 28.75 -9.80
CA PHE A 406 18.14 29.10 -9.70
C PHE A 406 19.03 28.12 -10.48
N GLN A 407 18.80 26.81 -10.38
CA GLN A 407 19.54 25.80 -11.13
C GLN A 407 19.38 25.99 -12.65
N LEU A 408 18.16 26.26 -13.12
CA LEU A 408 17.91 26.57 -14.52
C LEU A 408 18.64 27.86 -14.96
N ALA A 409 18.66 28.89 -14.12
CA ALA A 409 19.39 30.13 -14.40
C ALA A 409 20.91 29.91 -14.47
N VAL A 410 21.48 29.07 -13.60
CA VAL A 410 22.91 28.71 -13.62
C VAL A 410 23.24 27.89 -14.87
N LEU A 411 22.39 26.95 -15.26
CA LEU A 411 22.57 26.15 -16.48
C LEU A 411 22.44 27.00 -17.77
N ALA A 412 21.61 28.05 -17.73
CA ALA A 412 21.46 28.99 -18.84
C ALA A 412 22.56 30.07 -18.87
N SER A 413 23.41 30.16 -17.85
CA SER A 413 24.51 31.12 -17.79
C SER A 413 25.62 30.77 -18.77
N THR A 414 26.28 31.79 -19.32
CA THR A 414 27.44 31.64 -20.20
C THR A 414 28.70 31.15 -19.47
N ASP A 415 28.78 31.30 -18.15
CA ASP A 415 29.85 30.74 -17.31
C ASP A 415 29.30 30.14 -16.01
N PRO A 416 28.91 28.85 -16.02
CA PRO A 416 28.35 28.17 -14.85
C PRO A 416 29.32 28.03 -13.68
N LYS A 417 30.63 27.97 -13.96
CA LYS A 417 31.68 27.71 -12.94
C LYS A 417 31.81 28.82 -11.91
N LEU A 418 31.36 30.03 -12.26
CA LEU A 418 31.34 31.17 -11.33
C LEU A 418 30.45 30.92 -10.10
N TYR A 419 29.45 30.03 -10.22
CA TYR A 419 28.46 29.76 -9.18
C TYR A 419 28.73 28.49 -8.37
N ASP A 420 29.77 27.71 -8.71
CA ASP A 420 30.14 26.47 -8.01
C ASP A 420 30.32 26.67 -6.49
N PRO A 421 31.00 27.73 -5.99
CA PRO A 421 31.16 27.93 -4.55
C PRO A 421 29.84 28.17 -3.80
N ALA A 422 28.88 28.83 -4.45
CA ALA A 422 27.56 29.09 -3.87
C ALA A 422 26.71 27.81 -3.84
N LEU A 423 26.80 26.99 -4.89
CA LEU A 423 26.16 25.67 -4.94
C LEU A 423 26.76 24.71 -3.90
N GLU A 424 28.07 24.71 -3.70
CA GLU A 424 28.75 23.90 -2.68
C GLU A 424 28.34 24.31 -1.26
N ALA A 425 28.31 25.62 -0.96
CA ALA A 425 27.86 26.12 0.34
C ALA A 425 26.41 25.72 0.62
N LEU A 426 25.55 25.83 -0.39
CA LEU A 426 24.15 25.46 -0.27
C LEU A 426 23.97 23.94 -0.09
N ALA A 427 24.72 23.12 -0.84
CA ALA A 427 24.72 21.67 -0.67
C ALA A 427 25.20 21.25 0.73
N ALA A 428 26.19 21.95 1.31
CA ALA A 428 26.62 21.71 2.68
C ALA A 428 25.52 22.02 3.71
N GLN A 429 24.78 23.10 3.51
CA GLN A 429 23.65 23.47 4.37
C GLN A 429 22.52 22.43 4.30
N LEU A 430 22.18 21.93 3.10
CA LEU A 430 21.20 20.87 2.90
C LEU A 430 21.61 19.57 3.61
N ARG A 431 22.87 19.15 3.47
CA ARG A 431 23.38 17.95 4.16
C ARG A 431 23.29 18.06 5.68
N LYS A 432 23.51 19.26 6.23
CA LYS A 432 23.37 19.50 7.67
C LYS A 432 21.91 19.30 8.12
N TYR A 433 20.94 19.85 7.41
CA TYR A 433 19.53 19.67 7.75
C TYR A 433 19.08 18.22 7.63
N VAL A 434 19.53 17.49 6.60
CA VAL A 434 19.25 16.05 6.47
C VAL A 434 19.80 15.27 7.67
N ALA A 435 21.04 15.54 8.09
CA ALA A 435 21.62 14.90 9.26
C ALA A 435 20.87 15.21 10.57
N GLU A 436 20.36 16.44 10.74
CA GLU A 436 19.55 16.82 11.90
C GLU A 436 18.19 16.10 11.90
N ILE A 437 17.56 15.90 10.74
CA ILE A 437 16.32 15.14 10.60
C ILE A 437 16.56 13.65 10.89
N GLU A 438 17.61 13.06 10.33
CA GLU A 438 17.97 11.65 10.60
C GLU A 438 18.26 11.41 12.08
N ALA A 439 18.94 12.36 12.75
CA ALA A 439 19.17 12.29 14.18
C ALA A 439 17.87 12.40 15.01
N ALA A 440 16.88 13.15 14.54
CA ALA A 440 15.57 13.25 15.17
C ALA A 440 14.73 11.97 14.99
N LEU A 441 14.85 11.30 13.84
CA LEU A 441 14.18 10.02 13.55
C LEU A 441 14.74 8.83 14.33
N GLN A 442 15.97 8.95 14.85
CA GLN A 442 16.63 7.90 15.65
C GLN A 442 16.42 8.03 17.16
N ARG A 443 15.68 9.05 17.62
CA ARG A 443 15.22 9.19 19.01
C ARG A 443 13.93 8.43 19.24
#